data_AF-A0A7V8Y4K7-F1
#
_entry.id   AF-A0A7V8Y4K7-F1
#
_cell.length_a   1.000
_cell.length_b   1.000
_cell.length_c   1.000
_cell.angle_alpha   90.00
_cell.angle_beta   90.00
_cell.angle_gamma   90.00
#
_symmetry.space_group_name_H-M   'P 1'
#
loop_
_entity.id
_entity.type
_entity.pdbx_description
1 polymer ?
#
loop_
_entity_poly.entity_id
_entity_poly.type
_entity_poly.pdbx_seq_one_letter_code
_entity_poly.pdbx_strand_id
1 'polypeptide(L)'
;MAVTELFAGIPVADFGAARPWYERLMGRPTDLVPHDTEVAWRLGEATGWVYVVADPDRAGRALVTVLVDDLDSHLGELAERGSRRVQSRSCPARPARPKSWTPTAT
;
A
#
# COMPACT_ATOMS: atom_id res chain seq x y z
N MET A 1 3.70 -18.38 -19.10
CA MET A 1 3.88 -16.93 -18.92
C MET A 1 3.84 -16.62 -17.45
N ALA A 2 4.81 -15.88 -16.91
CA ALA A 2 4.88 -15.50 -15.50
C ALA A 2 4.68 -13.99 -15.35
N VAL A 3 3.93 -13.56 -14.34
CA VAL A 3 3.79 -12.14 -13.98
C VAL A 3 5.06 -11.71 -13.26
N THR A 4 5.72 -10.66 -13.74
CA THR A 4 6.98 -10.15 -13.17
C THR A 4 6.79 -8.93 -12.29
N GLU A 5 5.79 -8.09 -12.57
CA GLU A 5 5.54 -6.84 -11.85
C GLU A 5 4.04 -6.57 -11.74
N LEU A 6 3.61 -5.98 -10.63
CA LEU A 6 2.24 -5.58 -10.35
C LEU A 6 2.20 -4.10 -9.94
N PHE A 7 1.35 -3.31 -10.58
CA PHE A 7 1.15 -1.90 -10.29
C PHE A 7 -0.25 -1.65 -9.73
N ALA A 8 -0.33 -1.16 -8.49
CA ALA A 8 -1.56 -0.73 -7.84
C ALA A 8 -1.75 0.78 -8.00
N GLY A 9 -2.76 1.19 -8.78
CA GLY A 9 -3.00 2.58 -9.13
C GLY A 9 -3.92 3.32 -8.19
N ILE A 10 -3.54 4.56 -7.87
CA ILE A 10 -4.31 5.47 -7.02
C ILE A 10 -4.57 6.78 -7.79
N PRO A 11 -5.77 6.93 -8.40
CA PRO A 11 -6.17 8.19 -9.01
C PRO A 11 -6.34 9.31 -7.97
N VAL A 12 -5.84 10.50 -8.29
CA VAL A 12 -5.93 11.71 -7.45
C VAL A 12 -6.46 12.91 -8.23
N ALA A 13 -7.19 13.80 -7.57
CA ALA A 13 -7.76 15.00 -8.20
C ALA A 13 -6.74 16.14 -8.31
N ASP A 14 -5.87 16.29 -7.31
CA ASP A 14 -4.78 17.27 -7.29
C ASP A 14 -3.45 16.54 -7.12
N PHE A 15 -2.72 16.39 -8.22
CA PHE A 15 -1.42 15.74 -8.22
C PHE A 15 -0.35 16.54 -7.49
N GLY A 16 -0.41 17.88 -7.56
CA GLY A 16 0.54 18.76 -6.90
C GLY A 16 0.46 18.65 -5.37
N ALA A 17 -0.75 18.49 -4.83
CA ALA A 17 -0.95 18.22 -3.41
C ALA A 17 -0.69 16.74 -3.05
N ALA A 18 -1.06 15.81 -3.94
CA ALA A 18 -0.93 14.38 -3.67
C ALA A 18 0.52 13.90 -3.63
N ARG A 19 1.38 14.29 -4.59
CA ARG A 19 2.78 13.85 -4.63
C ARG A 19 3.52 14.06 -3.30
N PRO A 20 3.60 15.26 -2.72
CA PRO A 20 4.31 15.47 -1.46
C PRO A 20 3.63 14.74 -0.28
N TRP A 21 2.33 14.50 -0.35
CA TRP A 21 1.64 13.68 0.66
C TRP A 21 2.08 12.21 0.58
N TYR A 22 2.14 11.62 -0.61
CA TYR A 22 2.60 10.24 -0.81
C TYR A 22 4.10 10.07 -0.57
N GLU A 23 4.94 11.05 -0.94
CA GLU A 23 6.37 11.03 -0.59
C GLU A 23 6.58 10.99 0.92
N ARG A 24 5.78 11.75 1.70
CA ARG A 24 5.79 11.67 3.17
C ARG A 24 5.28 10.33 3.69
N LEU A 25 4.20 9.79 3.11
CA LEU A 25 3.68 8.46 3.48
C LEU A 25 4.75 7.38 3.29
N MET A 26 5.40 7.38 2.13
CA MET A 26 6.46 6.43 1.78
C MET A 26 7.78 6.72 2.51
N GLY A 27 7.96 7.95 3.01
CA GLY A 27 9.18 8.44 3.69
C GLY A 27 10.39 8.56 2.78
N ARG A 28 10.17 8.59 1.47
CA ARG A 28 11.22 8.64 0.44
C ARG A 28 10.67 9.25 -0.85
N PRO A 29 11.54 9.84 -1.70
CA PRO A 29 11.12 10.36 -3.00
C PRO A 29 10.60 9.23 -3.91
N THR A 30 9.96 9.63 -5.00
CA THR A 30 9.43 8.74 -6.04
C THR A 30 10.54 7.93 -6.70
N ASP A 31 10.35 6.61 -6.90
CA ASP A 31 11.33 5.75 -7.56
C ASP A 31 11.27 5.86 -9.09
N LEU A 32 10.08 6.11 -9.62
CA LEU A 32 9.81 6.20 -11.05
C LEU A 32 8.85 7.35 -11.32
N VAL A 33 9.13 8.12 -12.36
CA VAL A 33 8.28 9.21 -12.87
C VAL A 33 7.97 8.91 -14.33
N PRO A 34 6.86 8.21 -14.64
CA PRO A 34 6.51 7.90 -16.03
C PRO A 34 6.23 9.15 -16.86
N HIS A 35 5.55 10.16 -16.27
CA HIS A 35 5.31 11.48 -16.86
C HIS A 35 4.96 12.52 -15.79
N ASP A 36 4.74 13.76 -16.18
CA ASP A 36 4.59 14.94 -15.29
C ASP A 36 3.48 14.83 -14.24
N THR A 37 2.53 13.92 -14.42
CA THR A 37 1.34 13.73 -13.57
C THR A 37 1.18 12.29 -13.07
N GLU A 38 2.25 11.49 -13.14
CA GLU A 38 2.29 10.13 -12.65
C GLU A 38 3.63 9.84 -11.94
N VAL A 39 3.55 9.23 -10.77
CA VAL A 39 4.72 8.80 -10.00
C VAL A 39 4.48 7.43 -9.38
N ALA A 40 5.53 6.64 -9.21
CA ALA A 40 5.45 5.32 -8.62
C ALA A 40 6.55 5.06 -7.58
N TRP A 41 6.21 4.19 -6.64
CA TRP A 41 7.10 3.64 -5.62
C TRP A 41 7.07 2.13 -5.68
N ARG A 42 8.24 1.51 -5.57
CA ARG A 42 8.36 0.07 -5.36
C ARG A 42 8.13 -0.26 -3.89
N LEU A 43 7.40 -1.32 -3.61
CA LEU A 43 7.15 -1.80 -2.24
C LEU A 43 8.14 -2.94 -1.92
N GLY A 44 9.23 -2.59 -1.24
CA GLY A 44 10.28 -3.53 -0.86
C GLY A 44 11.01 -4.15 -2.05
N GLU A 45 11.67 -5.29 -1.83
CA GLU A 45 12.40 -6.02 -2.88
C GLU A 45 11.46 -6.81 -3.83
N ALA A 46 10.19 -6.96 -3.44
CA ALA A 46 9.18 -7.71 -4.19
C ALA A 46 8.71 -6.99 -5.47
N THR A 47 7.86 -7.69 -6.23
CA THR A 47 7.30 -7.32 -7.55
C THR A 47 6.13 -6.33 -7.48
N GLY A 48 6.01 -5.59 -6.37
CA GLY A 48 4.84 -4.75 -6.08
C GLY A 48 5.15 -3.27 -6.19
N TRP A 49 4.30 -2.53 -6.90
CA TRP A 49 4.39 -1.09 -7.07
C TRP A 49 3.09 -0.42 -6.67
N VAL A 50 3.20 0.78 -6.11
CA VAL A 50 2.08 1.70 -5.95
C VAL A 50 2.38 2.93 -6.78
N TYR A 51 1.41 3.34 -7.60
CA TYR A 51 1.53 4.56 -8.39
C TYR A 51 0.35 5.48 -8.17
N VAL A 52 0.63 6.77 -8.29
CA VAL A 52 -0.33 7.87 -8.14
C VAL A 52 -0.40 8.61 -9.45
N VAL A 53 -1.61 8.83 -9.96
CA VAL A 53 -1.85 9.45 -11.27
C VAL A 53 -2.93 10.51 -11.18
N ALA A 54 -2.76 11.63 -11.88
CA ALA A 54 -3.79 12.65 -11.98
C ALA A 54 -5.00 12.13 -12.78
N ASP A 55 -6.11 11.91 -12.10
CA ASP A 55 -7.38 11.52 -12.68
C ASP A 55 -8.52 11.99 -11.75
N PRO A 56 -9.02 13.22 -11.95
CA PRO A 56 -10.05 13.80 -11.11
C PRO A 56 -11.37 13.03 -11.09
N ASP A 57 -11.72 12.35 -12.19
CA ASP A 57 -12.99 11.64 -12.33
C ASP A 57 -13.02 10.34 -11.49
N ARG A 58 -11.87 9.69 -11.35
CA ARG A 58 -11.71 8.47 -10.54
C ARG A 58 -11.15 8.72 -9.14
N ALA A 59 -10.77 9.95 -8.83
CA ALA A 59 -10.14 10.31 -7.57
C ALA A 59 -10.94 9.83 -6.34
N GLY A 60 -10.24 9.30 -5.34
CA GLY A 60 -10.85 8.83 -4.09
C GLY A 60 -11.54 7.45 -4.19
N ARG A 61 -11.45 6.76 -5.32
CA ARG A 61 -12.04 5.43 -5.53
C ARG A 61 -11.03 4.27 -5.46
N ALA A 62 -9.77 4.56 -5.14
CA ALA A 62 -8.75 3.55 -5.00
C ALA A 62 -8.95 2.72 -3.72
N LEU A 63 -8.72 1.41 -3.82
CA LEU A 63 -8.65 0.51 -2.68
C LEU A 63 -7.40 -0.36 -2.83
N VAL A 64 -6.37 -0.06 -2.04
CA VAL A 64 -5.08 -0.77 -2.05
C VAL A 64 -4.84 -1.31 -0.65
N THR A 65 -4.50 -2.59 -0.56
CA THR A 65 -4.12 -3.25 0.70
C THR A 65 -2.68 -3.69 0.60
N VAL A 66 -1.85 -3.26 1.55
CA VAL A 66 -0.46 -3.68 1.69
C VAL A 66 -0.34 -4.49 2.98
N LEU A 67 0.20 -5.70 2.87
CA LEU A 67 0.55 -6.49 4.04
C LEU A 67 1.99 -6.19 4.40
N VAL A 68 2.22 -5.92 5.67
CA VAL A 68 3.55 -5.73 6.25
C VAL A 68 3.80 -6.84 7.27
N ASP A 69 5.07 -7.11 7.53
CA ASP A 69 5.54 -8.09 8.51
C ASP A 69 5.28 -7.64 9.95
N ASP A 70 5.50 -6.36 10.24
CA ASP A 70 5.22 -5.73 11.54
C ASP A 70 4.38 -4.46 11.36
N LEU A 71 3.08 -4.57 11.66
CA LEU A 71 2.15 -3.45 11.55
C LEU A 71 2.41 -2.37 12.61
N ASP A 72 2.79 -2.75 13.83
CA ASP A 72 2.95 -1.79 14.93
C ASP A 72 4.19 -0.93 14.71
N SER A 73 5.30 -1.54 14.29
CA SER A 73 6.51 -0.84 13.87
C SER A 73 6.22 0.12 12.71
N HIS A 74 5.55 -0.38 11.65
CA HIS A 74 5.20 0.43 10.49
C HIS A 74 4.33 1.64 10.84
N LEU A 75 3.43 1.50 11.83
CA LEU A 75 2.62 2.62 12.31
C LEU A 75 3.42 3.67 13.09
N GLY A 76 4.41 3.25 13.86
CA GLY A 76 5.33 4.17 14.53
C GLY A 76 6.02 5.09 13.51
N GLU A 77 6.59 4.50 12.46
CA GLU A 77 7.23 5.25 11.38
C GLU A 77 6.27 6.20 10.66
N LEU A 78 5.05 5.75 10.38
CA LEU A 78 4.04 6.58 9.74
C LEU A 78 3.64 7.78 10.62
N ALA A 79 3.51 7.56 11.93
CA ALA A 79 3.16 8.62 12.88
C ALA A 79 4.27 9.68 12.97
N GLU A 80 5.54 9.27 12.98
CA GLU A 80 6.70 10.18 12.94
C GLU A 80 6.71 11.06 11.69
N ARG A 81 6.19 10.55 10.57
CA ARG A 81 6.05 11.28 9.29
C ARG A 81 4.81 12.18 9.24
N GLY A 82 4.09 12.30 10.35
CA GLY A 82 2.87 13.11 10.45
C GLY A 82 1.64 12.46 9.81
N SER A 83 1.69 11.15 9.49
CA SER A 83 0.55 10.42 8.96
C SER A 83 -0.41 10.05 10.08
N ARG A 84 -1.67 10.44 9.95
CA ARG A 84 -2.72 10.08 10.90
C ARG A 84 -3.49 8.87 10.40
N ARG A 85 -3.55 7.83 11.22
CA ARG A 85 -4.43 6.68 10.98
C ARG A 85 -5.90 7.12 11.11
N VAL A 86 -6.71 6.78 10.10
CA VAL A 86 -8.16 7.10 10.10
C VAL A 86 -8.97 6.01 10.82
N GLN A 87 -8.61 4.73 10.67
CA GLN A 87 -9.25 3.62 11.38
C GLN A 87 -8.24 2.54 11.79
N SER A 88 -8.50 1.88 12.92
CA SER A 88 -7.80 0.67 13.36
C SER A 88 -8.82 -0.42 13.63
N ARG A 89 -8.56 -1.62 13.13
CA ARG A 89 -9.27 -2.83 13.51
C ARG A 89 -8.22 -3.89 13.72
N SER A 90 -8.18 -4.48 14.90
CA SER A 90 -7.45 -5.71 15.11
C SER A 90 -8.32 -6.86 14.63
N CYS A 91 -7.75 -7.73 13.80
CA CYS A 91 -8.34 -9.05 13.65
C CYS A 91 -8.09 -9.77 14.99
N PRO A 92 -9.14 -10.28 15.69
CA PRO A 92 -8.90 -11.07 16.89
C PRO A 92 -7.95 -12.22 16.52
N ALA A 93 -6.98 -12.49 17.39
CA ALA A 93 -5.98 -13.52 17.15
C ALA A 93 -6.68 -14.79 16.67
N ARG A 94 -6.34 -15.24 15.45
CA ARG A 94 -6.89 -16.49 14.92
C ARG A 94 -6.57 -17.56 15.96
N PRO A 95 -7.56 -18.28 16.52
CA PRO A 95 -7.27 -19.34 17.47
C PRO A 95 -6.27 -20.29 16.81
N ALA A 96 -5.25 -20.69 17.56
CA ALA A 96 -4.23 -21.61 17.08
C ALA A 96 -4.93 -22.80 16.41
N ARG A 97 -4.56 -23.12 15.16
CA ARG A 97 -5.12 -24.29 14.49
C ARG A 97 -4.95 -25.50 15.41
N PRO A 98 -6.03 -26.25 15.73
CA PRO A 98 -5.91 -27.50 16.46
C PRO A 98 -4.95 -28.42 15.68
N LYS A 99 -4.03 -29.06 16.39
CA LYS A 99 -3.02 -29.97 15.81
C LYS A 99 -3.65 -31.22 15.15
N SER A 100 -4.97 -31.39 15.28
CA SER A 100 -5.76 -32.53 14.84
C SER A 100 -6.44 -32.35 13.48
N TRP A 101 -6.21 -31.24 12.76
CA TRP A 101 -6.77 -31.09 11.42
C TRP A 101 -5.96 -31.91 10.41
N THR A 102 -6.41 -33.13 10.13
CA THR A 102 -6.07 -33.86 8.91
C THR A 102 -7.10 -33.53 7.84
N PRO A 103 -6.70 -33.07 6.64
CA PRO A 103 -7.64 -32.95 5.53
C PRO A 103 -8.11 -34.35 5.17
N THR A 104 -9.39 -34.64 5.41
CA THR A 104 -10.02 -35.81 4.82
C THR A 104 -10.19 -35.50 3.35
N ALA A 105 -9.28 -36.00 2.51
CA ALA A 105 -9.46 -36.02 1.07
C ALA A 105 -10.70 -36.89 0.78
N THR A 106 -11.66 -36.34 0.06
CA THR A 106 -12.63 -37.10 -0.74
C THR A 106 -12.27 -36.86 -2.20
#